data_AF-A0A7W0TXT9-F1
#
_entry.id   AF-A0A7W0TXT9-F1
#
_cell.length_a   1.000
_cell.length_b   1.000
_cell.length_c   1.000
_cell.angle_alpha   90.00
_cell.angle_beta   90.00
_cell.angle_gamma   90.00
#
_symmetry.space_group_name_H-M   'P 1'
#
loop_
_entity.id
_entity.type
_entity.pdbx_description
1 polymer ?
#
loop_
_entity_poly.entity_id
_entity_poly.type
_entity_poly.pdbx_seq_one_letter_code
_entity_poly.pdbx_strand_id
1 'polypeptide(L)'
;MASERRITVEEMRSAARGYVGALAAAAVVLTAGAIVAAGPIDRSQLAIAAVVVGCTALAWRFPIPFGARTKLYADSAATTAAVLLLPPGLAALAVALGVLAAHGVHRPTRDFAQATFNAAQASLAALAGAFLL
;
A
#
# COMPACT_ATOMS: atom_id res chain seq x y z
N MET A 1 -30.30 15.66 -28.43
CA MET A 1 -29.14 16.51 -28.09
C MET A 1 -28.80 16.30 -26.62
N ALA A 2 -27.80 15.47 -26.31
CA ALA A 2 -27.37 15.24 -24.94
C ALA A 2 -26.51 16.43 -24.50
N SER A 3 -26.92 17.11 -23.43
CA SER A 3 -26.16 18.19 -22.79
C SER A 3 -24.85 17.63 -22.23
N GLU A 4 -23.70 18.08 -22.75
CA GLU A 4 -22.39 17.79 -22.17
C GLU A 4 -22.30 18.43 -20.78
N ARG A 5 -22.61 17.65 -19.74
CA ARG A 5 -22.41 18.06 -18.36
C ARG A 5 -20.90 18.19 -18.10
N ARG A 6 -20.39 19.42 -18.05
CA ARG A 6 -19.01 19.69 -17.61
C ARG A 6 -18.90 19.41 -16.12
N ILE A 7 -18.12 18.39 -15.76
CA ILE A 7 -17.78 18.09 -14.37
C ILE A 7 -16.84 19.17 -13.85
N THR A 8 -17.17 19.74 -12.69
CA THR A 8 -16.33 20.75 -12.04
C THR A 8 -15.13 20.10 -11.34
N VAL A 9 -14.04 20.86 -11.17
CA VAL A 9 -12.83 20.40 -10.44
C VAL A 9 -13.16 19.94 -9.02
N GLU A 10 -14.17 20.55 -8.39
CA GLU A 10 -14.62 20.23 -7.04
C GLU A 10 -15.38 18.89 -6.98
N GLU A 11 -16.25 18.62 -7.96
CA GLU A 11 -16.91 17.31 -8.11
C GLU A 11 -15.88 16.21 -8.32
N MET A 12 -14.85 16.44 -9.15
CA MET A 12 -13.75 15.48 -9.35
C MET A 12 -13.00 15.20 -8.05
N ARG A 13 -12.71 16.25 -7.26
CA ARG A 13 -12.01 16.12 -5.98
C ARG A 13 -12.85 15.35 -4.94
N SER A 14 -14.16 15.60 -4.90
CA SER A 14 -15.07 14.90 -4.00
C SER A 14 -15.18 13.41 -4.35
N ALA A 15 -15.38 13.09 -5.63
CA ALA A 15 -15.41 11.72 -6.12
C ALA A 15 -14.10 10.98 -5.85
N ALA A 16 -12.95 11.62 -6.07
CA ALA A 16 -11.63 11.04 -5.79
C ALA A 16 -11.45 10.72 -4.30
N ARG A 17 -11.88 11.62 -3.39
CA ARG A 17 -11.84 11.36 -1.94
C ARG A 17 -12.72 10.18 -1.54
N GLY A 18 -13.94 10.10 -2.09
CA GLY A 18 -14.84 8.98 -1.86
C GLY A 18 -14.23 7.64 -2.31
N TYR A 19 -13.61 7.63 -3.48
CA TYR A 19 -12.91 6.46 -4.01
C TYR A 19 -11.71 6.04 -3.13
N VAL A 20 -10.84 6.97 -2.72
CA VAL A 20 -9.72 6.68 -1.82
C VAL A 20 -10.22 6.12 -0.49
N GLY A 21 -11.29 6.72 0.07
CA GLY A 21 -11.90 6.24 1.31
C GLY A 21 -12.45 4.83 1.20
N ALA A 22 -13.18 4.52 0.11
CA ALA A 22 -13.72 3.19 -0.13
C ALA A 22 -12.60 2.14 -0.32
N LEU A 23 -11.55 2.49 -1.05
CA LEU A 23 -10.40 1.60 -1.26
C LEU A 23 -9.66 1.33 0.06
N ALA A 24 -9.43 2.36 0.87
CA ALA A 24 -8.80 2.23 2.17
C ALA A 24 -9.65 1.38 3.13
N ALA A 25 -10.97 1.57 3.15
CA ALA A 25 -11.89 0.76 3.94
C ALA A 25 -11.84 -0.71 3.53
N ALA A 26 -11.86 -1.00 2.22
CA ALA A 26 -11.73 -2.36 1.70
C ALA A 26 -10.40 -3.00 2.11
N ALA A 27 -9.29 -2.27 1.97
CA ALA A 27 -7.97 -2.74 2.37
C ALA A 27 -7.92 -3.08 3.87
N VAL A 28 -8.46 -2.21 4.72
CA VAL A 28 -8.53 -2.44 6.18
C VAL A 28 -9.37 -3.67 6.50
N VAL A 29 -10.59 -3.76 5.97
CA VAL A 29 -11.52 -4.88 6.25
C VAL A 29 -10.91 -6.22 5.82
N LEU A 30 -10.37 -6.29 4.60
CA LEU A 30 -9.78 -7.53 4.08
C LEU A 30 -8.50 -7.90 4.82
N THR A 31 -7.64 -6.93 5.14
CA THR A 31 -6.41 -7.18 5.91
C THR A 31 -6.76 -7.67 7.31
N ALA A 32 -7.70 -7.02 7.99
CA ALA A 32 -8.14 -7.44 9.33
C ALA A 32 -8.76 -8.84 9.29
N GLY A 33 -9.63 -9.12 8.33
CA GLY A 33 -10.20 -10.45 8.12
C GLY A 33 -9.14 -11.52 7.90
N ALA A 34 -8.13 -11.23 7.07
CA ALA A 34 -7.01 -12.14 6.81
C ALA A 34 -6.13 -12.36 8.05
N ILE A 35 -5.90 -11.34 8.88
CA ILE A 35 -5.18 -11.48 10.16
C ILE A 35 -5.95 -12.39 11.12
N VAL A 36 -7.27 -12.18 11.26
CA VAL A 36 -8.11 -13.00 12.14
C VAL A 36 -8.14 -14.45 11.66
N ALA A 37 -8.17 -14.69 10.35
CA ALA A 37 -8.18 -16.03 9.77
C ALA A 37 -6.83 -16.75 9.87
N ALA A 38 -5.70 -16.03 9.96
CA ALA A 38 -4.35 -16.62 9.96
C ALA A 38 -3.97 -17.35 11.26
N GLY A 39 -4.74 -17.19 12.34
CA GLY A 39 -4.43 -17.79 13.64
C GLY A 39 -3.29 -17.07 14.38
N PRO A 40 -2.64 -17.73 15.36
CA PRO A 40 -1.62 -17.09 16.20
C PRO A 40 -0.40 -16.63 15.40
N ILE A 41 0.03 -15.39 15.63
CA ILE A 41 1.23 -14.82 15.01
C ILE A 41 2.44 -15.08 15.91
N ASP A 42 3.50 -15.65 15.35
CA ASP A 42 4.76 -15.90 16.04
C ASP A 42 5.67 -14.65 16.07
N ARG A 43 6.58 -14.58 17.05
CA ARG A 43 7.57 -13.51 17.20
C ARG A 43 8.49 -13.39 16.00
N SER A 44 8.85 -14.51 15.36
CA SER A 44 9.67 -14.50 14.14
C SER A 44 8.96 -13.76 13.00
N GLN A 45 7.65 -13.97 12.84
CA GLN A 45 6.83 -13.30 11.83
C GLN A 45 6.72 -11.80 12.10
N LEU A 46 6.60 -11.39 13.38
CA LEU A 46 6.63 -9.97 13.74
C LEU A 46 7.98 -9.32 13.42
N ALA A 47 9.09 -10.02 13.67
CA ALA A 47 10.43 -9.53 13.32
C ALA A 47 10.59 -9.38 11.80
N ILE A 48 10.15 -10.37 11.02
CA ILE A 48 10.16 -10.31 9.55
C ILE A 48 9.28 -9.16 9.05
N ALA A 49 8.07 -8.98 9.61
CA ALA A 49 7.18 -7.88 9.27
C ALA A 49 7.83 -6.52 9.54
N ALA A 50 8.53 -6.36 10.66
CA ALA A 50 9.26 -5.13 10.98
C ALA A 50 10.39 -4.85 9.97
N VAL A 51 11.13 -5.89 9.55
CA VAL A 51 12.16 -5.77 8.51
C VAL A 51 11.53 -5.37 7.17
N VAL A 52 10.43 -6.00 6.77
CA VAL A 52 9.68 -5.67 5.55
C VAL A 52 9.19 -4.22 5.55
N VAL A 53 8.67 -3.72 6.68
CA VAL A 53 8.27 -2.31 6.83
C VAL A 53 9.46 -1.40 6.55
N GLY A 54 10.62 -1.68 7.15
CA GLY A 54 11.85 -0.93 6.95
C GLY A 54 12.34 -0.96 5.50
N CYS A 55 12.40 -2.14 4.89
CA CYS A 55 12.82 -2.33 3.50
C CYS A 55 11.89 -1.59 2.53
N THR A 56 10.57 -1.73 2.69
CA THR A 56 9.57 -1.02 1.88
C THR A 56 9.72 0.49 2.02
N ALA A 57 9.89 1.00 3.25
CA ALA A 57 10.08 2.42 3.50
C ALA A 57 11.36 2.97 2.85
N LEU A 58 12.46 2.22 2.92
CA LEU A 58 13.74 2.57 2.29
C LEU A 58 13.65 2.51 0.76
N ALA A 59 12.99 1.50 0.19
CA ALA A 59 12.82 1.36 -1.25
C ALA A 59 12.08 2.55 -1.87
N TRP A 60 11.07 3.08 -1.17
CA TRP A 60 10.35 4.28 -1.59
C TRP A 60 11.19 5.56 -1.51
N ARG A 61 12.20 5.59 -0.62
CA ARG A 61 13.07 6.75 -0.43
C ARG A 61 14.17 6.86 -1.50
N PHE A 62 14.62 5.74 -2.05
CA PHE A 62 15.73 5.70 -3.00
C PHE A 62 15.31 5.09 -4.34
N PRO A 63 14.44 5.75 -5.11
CA PRO A 63 14.13 5.30 -6.47
C PRO A 63 15.40 5.31 -7.32
N ILE A 64 15.71 4.18 -7.97
CA ILE A 64 16.86 4.06 -8.86
C ILE A 64 16.45 4.63 -10.23
N PRO A 65 17.11 5.68 -10.75
CA PRO A 65 16.79 6.21 -12.06
C PRO A 65 17.15 5.18 -13.13
N PHE A 66 16.16 4.76 -13.93
CA PHE A 66 16.34 3.77 -15.00
C PHE A 66 15.94 4.39 -16.36
N GLY A 67 16.70 5.40 -16.80
CA GLY A 67 16.44 6.11 -18.05
C GLY A 67 15.56 7.36 -17.89
N ALA A 68 15.21 7.98 -19.02
CA ALA A 68 14.45 9.23 -19.02
C ALA A 68 13.01 9.00 -18.50
N ARG A 69 12.69 9.61 -17.34
CA ARG A 69 11.40 9.55 -16.63
C ARG A 69 10.99 8.21 -16.03
N THR A 70 11.84 7.19 -16.04
CA THR A 70 11.55 5.90 -15.40
C THR A 70 12.32 5.78 -14.09
N LYS A 71 11.61 5.44 -13.02
CA LYS A 71 12.18 5.17 -11.69
C LYS A 71 11.87 3.72 -11.34
N LEU A 72 12.91 2.95 -11.07
CA LEU A 72 12.78 1.59 -10.56
C LEU A 72 12.69 1.65 -9.04
N TYR A 73 11.61 1.10 -8.51
CA TYR A 73 11.40 0.97 -7.08
C TYR A 73 11.69 -0.49 -6.68
N ALA A 74 12.51 -0.66 -5.65
CA ALA A 74 12.84 -1.97 -5.08
C ALA A 74 11.73 -2.50 -4.14
N ASP A 75 10.58 -1.83 -4.12
CA ASP A 75 9.44 -2.15 -3.25
C ASP A 75 8.76 -3.48 -3.65
N SER A 76 8.80 -3.82 -4.94
CA SER A 76 8.39 -5.12 -5.45
C SER A 76 9.11 -6.28 -4.77
N ALA A 77 10.44 -6.20 -4.57
CA ALA A 77 11.20 -7.24 -3.88
C ALA A 77 10.78 -7.38 -2.40
N ALA A 78 10.59 -6.26 -1.70
CA ALA A 78 10.10 -6.28 -0.31
C ALA A 78 8.68 -6.84 -0.21
N THR A 79 7.81 -6.50 -1.17
CA THR A 79 6.43 -7.02 -1.26
C THR A 79 6.42 -8.51 -1.53
N THR A 80 7.22 -8.99 -2.49
CA THR A 80 7.37 -10.42 -2.78
C THR A 80 7.89 -11.18 -1.57
N ALA A 81 8.91 -10.67 -0.88
CA ALA A 81 9.42 -11.28 0.35
C ALA A 81 8.34 -11.34 1.44
N ALA A 82 7.54 -10.28 1.61
CA ALA A 82 6.44 -10.26 2.56
C ALA A 82 5.40 -11.35 2.25
N VAL A 83 5.01 -11.44 0.98
CA VAL A 83 4.03 -12.43 0.48
C VAL A 83 4.51 -13.87 0.70
N LEU A 84 5.80 -14.14 0.52
CA LEU A 84 6.36 -15.48 0.67
C LEU A 84 6.63 -15.90 2.12
N LEU A 85 6.91 -14.93 3.01
CA LEU A 85 7.42 -15.21 4.35
C LEU A 85 6.41 -14.94 5.48
N LEU A 86 5.32 -14.23 5.21
CA LEU A 86 4.34 -13.83 6.21
C LEU A 86 2.95 -14.36 5.86
N PRO A 87 2.09 -14.60 6.87
CA PRO A 87 0.67 -14.84 6.63
C PRO A 87 0.03 -13.68 5.85
N PRO A 88 -0.99 -13.93 5.01
CA PRO A 88 -1.53 -12.95 4.08
C PRO A 88 -1.86 -11.59 4.72
N GLY A 89 -2.56 -11.61 5.85
CA GLY A 89 -2.92 -10.39 6.58
C GLY A 89 -1.72 -9.62 7.12
N LEU A 90 -0.68 -10.31 7.58
CA LEU A 90 0.52 -9.69 8.12
C LEU A 90 1.43 -9.15 7.00
N ALA A 91 1.51 -9.85 5.86
CA ALA A 91 2.19 -9.37 4.66
C ALA A 91 1.58 -8.04 4.18
N ALA A 92 0.26 -8.01 4.04
CA ALA A 92 -0.49 -6.84 3.62
C ALA A 92 -0.32 -5.64 4.55
N LEU A 93 -0.39 -5.90 5.86
CA LEU A 93 -0.17 -4.88 6.87
C LEU A 93 1.26 -4.33 6.83
N ALA A 94 2.27 -5.20 6.75
CA ALA A 94 3.68 -4.80 6.74
C ALA A 94 4.01 -3.91 5.53
N VAL A 95 3.53 -4.28 4.34
CA VAL A 95 3.75 -3.48 3.13
C VAL A 95 3.04 -2.13 3.22
N ALA A 96 1.78 -2.08 3.63
CA ALA A 96 1.05 -0.82 3.80
C ALA A 96 1.70 0.11 4.82
N LEU A 97 2.15 -0.42 5.96
CA LEU A 97 2.87 0.36 6.97
C LEU A 97 4.20 0.89 6.44
N GLY A 98 4.94 0.10 5.64
CA GLY A 98 6.16 0.56 4.97
C GLY A 98 5.91 1.73 4.02
N VAL A 99 4.83 1.67 3.22
CA VAL A 99 4.42 2.76 2.33
C VAL A 99 4.03 4.02 3.13
N LEU A 100 3.25 3.88 4.20
CA LEU A 100 2.88 5.01 5.06
C LEU A 100 4.11 5.62 5.74
N ALA A 101 5.04 4.80 6.22
CA ALA A 101 6.29 5.25 6.82
C ALA A 101 7.14 6.05 5.83
N ALA A 102 7.23 5.61 4.56
CA ALA A 102 7.93 6.36 3.52
C ALA A 102 7.36 7.78 3.32
N HIS A 103 6.03 7.89 3.27
CA HIS A 103 5.35 9.18 3.12
C HIS A 103 5.46 10.06 4.38
N GLY A 104 5.44 9.45 5.57
CA GLY A 104 5.59 10.17 6.83
C GLY A 104 6.97 10.83 7.00
N VAL A 105 8.02 10.24 6.42
CA VAL A 105 9.40 10.75 6.48
C VAL A 105 9.67 11.83 5.42
N HIS A 106 8.93 11.87 4.31
CA HIS A 106 9.09 12.86 3.26
C HIS A 106 8.18 14.10 3.47
N ARG A 107 8.76 15.21 3.97
CA ARG A 107 8.05 16.49 4.19
C ARG A 107 7.37 17.12 2.95
N PRO A 108 7.89 17.02 1.71
CA PRO A 108 7.26 17.66 0.54
C PRO A 108 6.02 16.92 0.00
N THR A 109 5.81 15.64 0.35
CA THR A 109 4.76 14.78 -0.20
C THR A 109 3.67 14.45 0.83
N ARG A 110 3.38 15.39 1.74
CA ARG A 110 2.35 15.26 2.78
C ARG A 110 0.92 15.30 2.24
N ASP A 111 0.69 14.77 1.04
CA ASP A 111 -0.65 14.48 0.56
C ASP A 111 -1.13 13.18 1.20
N PHE A 112 -1.93 13.35 2.25
CA PHE A 112 -2.51 12.24 2.99
C PHE A 112 -3.40 11.35 2.12
N ALA A 113 -4.07 11.92 1.12
CA ALA A 113 -4.90 11.14 0.21
C ALA A 113 -4.04 10.22 -0.66
N GLN A 114 -2.92 10.73 -1.19
CA GLN A 114 -1.97 9.94 -1.96
C GLN A 114 -1.33 8.84 -1.11
N ALA A 115 -0.87 9.17 0.11
CA ALA A 115 -0.27 8.18 1.01
C ALA A 115 -1.26 7.05 1.35
N THR A 116 -2.50 7.40 1.67
CA THR A 116 -3.58 6.45 1.99
C THR A 116 -3.91 5.58 0.79
N PHE A 117 -4.03 6.18 -0.39
CA PHE A 117 -4.31 5.45 -1.63
C PHE A 117 -3.21 4.44 -1.96
N ASN A 118 -1.95 4.86 -1.91
CA ASN A 118 -0.80 4.00 -2.20
C ASN A 118 -0.69 2.86 -1.19
N ALA A 119 -0.89 3.15 0.11
CA ALA A 119 -0.88 2.12 1.14
C ALA A 119 -2.02 1.11 0.97
N ALA A 120 -3.22 1.56 0.62
CA ALA A 120 -4.36 0.69 0.36
C ALA A 120 -4.10 -0.21 -0.86
N GLN A 121 -3.58 0.34 -1.96
CA GLN A 121 -3.20 -0.45 -3.13
C GLN A 121 -2.13 -1.49 -2.81
N ALA A 122 -1.09 -1.11 -2.06
CA ALA A 122 0.00 -2.00 -1.72
C ALA A 122 -0.46 -3.15 -0.79
N SER A 123 -1.33 -2.85 0.19
CA SER A 123 -1.98 -3.88 1.02
C SER A 123 -2.81 -4.85 0.18
N LEU A 124 -3.68 -4.34 -0.70
CA LEU A 124 -4.52 -5.19 -1.54
C LEU A 124 -3.71 -6.03 -2.53
N ALA A 125 -2.64 -5.48 -3.11
CA ALA A 125 -1.74 -6.21 -3.99
C ALA A 125 -1.00 -7.33 -3.24
N ALA A 126 -0.53 -7.06 -2.03
CA ALA A 126 0.09 -8.08 -1.18
C ALA A 126 -0.89 -9.17 -0.75
N LEU A 127 -2.14 -8.82 -0.39
CA LEU A 127 -3.19 -9.82 -0.14
C LEU A 127 -3.43 -10.69 -1.37
N ALA A 128 -3.62 -10.08 -2.54
CA ALA A 128 -3.84 -10.81 -3.78
C ALA A 128 -2.67 -11.76 -4.08
N GLY A 129 -1.43 -11.29 -3.94
CA GLY A 129 -0.23 -12.12 -4.11
C GLY A 129 -0.19 -13.30 -3.13
N ALA A 130 -0.50 -13.05 -1.85
CA ALA A 130 -0.46 -14.07 -0.80
C ALA A 130 -1.61 -15.10 -0.86
N PHE A 131 -2.71 -14.79 -1.55
CA PHE A 131 -3.79 -15.75 -1.79
C PHE A 131 -3.67 -16.50 -3.12
N LEU A 132 -2.86 -15.99 -4.06
CA LEU A 132 -2.64 -16.61 -5.37
C LEU A 132 -1.45 -17.59 -5.38
N LEU A 133 -0.52 -17.45 -4.43
CA LEU A 133 0.66 -18.29 -4.25
C LEU A 133 0.45 -19.26 -3.08
#